data_AF-A0A4Y5MUY8-F1
#
_entry.id   AF-A0A4Y5MUY8-F1
#
_cell.length_a   1.000
_cell.length_b   1.000
_cell.length_c   1.000
_cell.angle_alpha   90.00
_cell.angle_beta   90.00
_cell.angle_gamma   90.00
#
_symmetry.space_group_name_H-M   'P 1'
#
loop_
_entity.id
_entity.type
_entity.pdbx_description
1 polymer ?
#
loop_
_entity_poly.entity_id
_entity_poly.type
_entity_poly.pdbx_seq_one_letter_code
_entity_poly.pdbx_strand_id
1 'polypeptide(L)'
;MLINKALIKYGYSQFSLEILEYCKPKECLEREQYYIDFLKPEYNILKVAGSLLGFKHLEATKAIMKGRKVSAETRAKLSEANTGKTRSTETRQKISAAMKNENHPMYGKTLTDETREKLSIAKMREKNPMYGNSRASSWRSWDS
;
A
#
# COMPACT_ATOMS: atom_id res chain seq x y z
N MET A 1 2.79 2.17 23.68
CA MET A 1 3.56 3.16 24.48
C MET A 1 3.10 3.11 25.94
N LEU A 2 3.93 3.49 26.91
CA LEU A 2 3.65 3.32 28.34
C LEU A 2 2.39 4.06 28.78
N ILE A 3 2.27 5.34 28.42
CA ILE A 3 1.08 6.17 28.69
C ILE A 3 -0.21 5.59 28.08
N ASN A 4 -0.14 5.04 26.86
CA ASN A 4 -1.30 4.46 26.18
C ASN A 4 -1.87 3.25 26.96
N LYS A 5 -0.99 2.40 27.52
CA LYS A 5 -1.43 1.27 28.36
C LYS A 5 -2.12 1.76 29.63
N ALA A 6 -1.59 2.81 30.27
CA ALA A 6 -2.17 3.39 31.47
C ALA A 6 -3.55 4.01 31.19
N LEU A 7 -3.68 4.77 30.09
CA LEU A 7 -4.97 5.35 29.67
C LEU A 7 -6.05 4.29 29.41
N ILE A 8 -5.71 3.19 28.73
CA ILE A 8 -6.65 2.09 28.48
C ILE A 8 -7.06 1.40 29.78
N LYS A 9 -6.11 1.21 30.71
CA LYS A 9 -6.35 0.46 31.96
C LYS A 9 -7.16 1.26 32.98
N TYR A 10 -6.85 2.54 33.14
CA TYR A 10 -7.42 3.38 34.21
C TYR A 10 -8.50 4.35 33.72
N GLY A 11 -8.63 4.54 32.40
CA GLY A 11 -9.59 5.45 31.79
C GLY A 11 -9.13 6.91 31.82
N TYR A 12 -9.66 7.71 30.89
CA TYR A 12 -9.26 9.11 30.72
C TYR A 12 -9.64 10.03 31.89
N SER A 13 -10.68 9.69 32.67
CA SER A 13 -11.11 10.49 33.82
C SER A 13 -10.10 10.53 34.98
N GLN A 14 -9.14 9.60 34.98
CA GLN A 14 -8.04 9.57 35.94
C GLN A 14 -6.82 10.41 35.50
N PHE A 15 -6.93 11.10 34.35
CA PHE A 15 -5.88 11.95 33.80
C PHE A 15 -6.43 13.36 33.55
N SER A 16 -5.60 14.36 33.77
CA SER A 16 -5.85 15.74 33.37
C SER A 16 -4.84 16.19 32.32
N LEU A 17 -5.21 17.20 31.54
CA LEU A 17 -4.33 17.86 30.58
C LEU A 17 -4.15 19.31 31.03
N GLU A 18 -2.90 19.73 31.15
CA GLU A 18 -2.53 21.09 31.52
C GLU A 18 -1.41 21.58 30.60
N ILE A 19 -1.47 22.86 30.22
CA ILE A 19 -0.46 23.50 29.38
C ILE A 19 0.60 24.09 30.31
N LEU A 20 1.81 23.53 30.29
CA LEU A 20 2.91 24.01 31.13
C LEU A 20 3.47 25.36 30.68
N GLU A 21 3.55 25.59 29.35
CA GLU A 21 4.10 26.81 28.78
C GLU A 21 3.65 27.00 27.31
N TYR A 22 3.41 28.26 26.93
CA TYR A 22 3.28 28.64 25.52
C TYR A 22 4.64 29.16 25.01
N CYS A 23 5.18 28.53 23.97
CA CYS A 23 6.46 28.91 23.38
C CYS A 23 6.39 28.99 21.85
N LYS A 24 7.40 29.59 21.22
CA LYS A 24 7.50 29.65 19.76
C LYS A 24 7.93 28.28 19.20
N PRO A 25 7.52 27.91 17.97
CA PRO A 25 7.88 26.60 17.36
C PRO A 25 9.38 26.29 17.33
N LYS A 26 10.22 27.33 17.21
CA LYS A 26 11.69 27.18 17.18
C LYS A 26 12.28 26.78 18.54
N GLU A 27 11.60 27.14 19.62
CA GLU A 27 12.05 26.94 21.01
C GLU A 27 11.40 25.70 21.66
N CYS A 28 10.39 25.10 21.01
CA CYS A 28 9.63 23.99 21.59
C CYS A 28 10.50 22.81 22.03
N LEU A 29 11.52 22.43 21.24
CA LEU A 29 12.39 21.29 21.60
C LEU A 29 13.26 21.59 22.82
N GLU A 30 13.77 22.81 22.96
CA GLU A 30 14.57 23.22 24.10
C GLU A 30 13.73 23.25 25.38
N ARG A 31 12.50 23.79 25.29
CA ARG A 31 11.56 23.84 26.42
C ARG A 31 11.05 22.43 26.78
N GLU A 32 10.81 21.57 25.80
CA GLU A 32 10.46 20.16 26.04
C GLU A 32 11.56 19.45 26.82
N GLN A 33 12.82 19.59 26.40
CA GLN A 33 13.95 19.00 27.13
C GLN A 33 14.04 19.53 28.56
N TYR A 34 13.87 20.85 28.75
CA TYR A 34 13.86 21.47 30.07
C TYR A 34 12.84 20.82 31.02
N TYR A 35 11.60 20.62 30.57
CA TYR A 35 10.58 19.99 31.41
C TYR A 35 10.80 18.49 31.62
N ILE A 36 11.35 17.78 30.63
CA ILE A 36 11.73 16.36 30.80
C ILE A 36 12.79 16.21 31.89
N ASP A 37 13.82 17.06 31.87
CA ASP A 37 14.91 17.01 32.86
C ASP A 37 14.47 17.49 34.24
N PHE A 38 13.62 18.52 34.28
CA PHE A 38 13.10 19.10 35.52
C PHE A 38 12.08 18.17 36.22
N LEU A 39 11.07 17.67 35.49
CA LEU A 39 9.98 16.88 36.06
C LEU A 39 10.29 15.38 36.15
N LYS A 40 11.21 14.88 35.31
CA LYS A 40 11.56 13.46 35.19
C LYS A 40 10.31 12.55 35.08
N PRO A 41 9.43 12.80 34.09
CA PRO A 41 8.13 12.15 34.01
C PRO A 41 8.26 10.64 33.76
N GLU A 42 7.51 9.84 34.55
CA GLU A 42 7.53 8.37 34.48
C GLU A 42 7.07 7.82 33.12
N TYR A 43 6.12 8.50 32.48
CA TYR A 43 5.50 8.03 31.24
C TYR A 43 6.31 8.33 29.98
N ASN A 44 7.33 9.19 30.05
CA ASN A 44 8.20 9.48 28.92
C ASN A 44 9.20 8.34 28.72
N ILE A 45 9.16 7.72 27.54
CA ILE A 45 10.09 6.64 27.17
C ILE A 45 11.46 7.21 26.80
N LEU A 46 11.47 8.33 26.06
CA LEU A 46 12.68 9.02 25.66
C LEU A 46 13.05 10.05 26.72
N LYS A 47 14.31 10.04 27.14
CA LYS A 47 14.88 11.03 28.08
C LYS A 47 15.37 12.30 27.37
N VAL A 48 15.49 12.23 26.06
CA VAL A 48 15.96 13.33 25.21
C VAL A 48 14.84 13.70 24.25
N ALA A 49 14.46 14.97 24.25
CA ALA A 49 13.52 15.56 23.32
C ALA A 49 14.09 15.47 21.90
N GLY A 50 13.22 15.18 20.93
CA GLY A 50 13.66 14.99 19.56
C GLY A 50 12.51 15.13 18.59
N SER A 51 12.81 15.71 17.43
CA SER A 51 11.86 15.84 16.33
C SER A 51 12.28 14.98 15.15
N LEU A 52 11.32 14.23 14.60
CA LEU A 52 11.49 13.53 13.33
C LEU A 52 11.23 14.45 12.13
N LEU A 53 10.87 15.72 12.36
CA LEU A 53 10.60 16.66 11.28
C LEU A 53 11.88 16.87 10.45
N GLY A 54 11.80 16.52 9.17
CA GLY A 54 12.95 16.60 8.26
C GLY A 54 13.94 15.44 8.37
N PHE A 55 13.70 14.45 9.25
CA PHE A 55 14.55 13.26 9.33
C PHE A 55 14.49 12.48 8.01
N LYS A 56 15.66 12.21 7.44
CA LYS A 56 15.83 11.41 6.22
C LYS A 56 16.59 10.14 6.57
N HIS A 57 16.04 9.00 6.19
CA HIS A 57 16.79 7.73 6.26
C HIS A 57 18.05 7.81 5.40
N LEU A 58 19.12 7.19 5.90
CA LEU A 58 20.35 7.00 5.13
C LEU A 58 20.07 6.14 3.89
N GLU A 59 20.79 6.38 2.79
CA GLU A 59 20.61 5.62 1.55
C GLU A 59 20.83 4.10 1.75
N ALA A 60 21.80 3.73 2.60
CA ALA A 60 22.03 2.33 2.98
C ALA A 60 20.78 1.71 3.65
N THR A 61 20.12 2.43 4.55
CA THR A 61 18.89 1.97 5.22
C THR A 61 17.75 1.83 4.21
N LYS A 62 17.61 2.78 3.28
CA LYS A 62 16.60 2.70 2.21
C LYS A 62 16.81 1.46 1.33
N ALA A 63 18.07 1.14 1.00
CA ALA A 63 18.40 -0.04 0.20
C ALA A 63 18.00 -1.33 0.90
N ILE A 64 18.31 -1.47 2.20
CA ILE A 64 17.91 -2.62 3.01
C ILE A 64 16.37 -2.76 3.04
N MET A 65 15.66 -1.65 3.23
CA MET A 65 14.20 -1.65 3.26
C MET A 65 13.58 -2.05 1.91
N LYS A 66 14.15 -1.58 0.78
CA LYS A 66 13.71 -1.97 -0.57
C LYS A 66 13.91 -3.46 -0.86
N GLY A 67 14.99 -4.06 -0.34
CA GLY A 67 15.32 -5.48 -0.55
C GLY A 67 14.55 -6.45 0.34
N ARG A 68 13.80 -5.97 1.33
CA ARG A 68 13.14 -6.84 2.31
C ARG A 68 12.01 -7.65 1.68
N LYS A 69 12.18 -8.97 1.62
CA LYS A 69 11.13 -9.91 1.21
C LYS A 69 10.25 -10.28 2.41
N VAL A 70 8.95 -10.11 2.28
CA VAL A 70 7.98 -10.60 3.27
C VAL A 70 7.87 -12.12 3.21
N SER A 71 7.68 -12.75 4.38
CA SER A 71 7.46 -14.19 4.50
C SER A 71 6.21 -14.63 3.72
N ALA A 72 6.14 -15.92 3.39
CA ALA A 72 4.99 -16.48 2.69
C ALA A 72 3.68 -16.30 3.50
N GLU A 73 3.73 -16.52 4.82
CA GLU A 73 2.59 -16.34 5.71
C GLU A 73 2.08 -14.89 5.73
N THR A 74 2.97 -13.92 5.88
CA THR A 74 2.57 -12.49 5.86
C THR A 74 1.99 -12.09 4.51
N ARG A 75 2.55 -12.62 3.42
CA ARG A 75 2.04 -12.38 2.06
C ARG A 75 0.64 -12.95 1.87
N ALA A 76 0.38 -14.15 2.39
CA ALA A 76 -0.94 -14.76 2.34
C ALA A 76 -1.98 -13.90 3.08
N LYS A 77 -1.69 -13.44 4.30
CA LYS A 77 -2.56 -12.54 5.08
C LYS A 77 -2.84 -11.22 4.36
N LEU A 78 -1.81 -10.62 3.76
CA LEU A 78 -1.96 -9.39 2.95
C LEU A 78 -2.81 -9.62 1.70
N SER A 79 -2.68 -10.78 1.06
CA SER A 79 -3.49 -11.15 -0.09
C SER A 79 -4.95 -11.30 0.31
N GLU A 80 -5.23 -12.09 1.34
CA GLU A 80 -6.58 -12.31 1.88
C GLU A 80 -7.27 -10.98 2.25
N ALA A 81 -6.57 -10.10 2.95
CA ALA A 81 -7.09 -8.79 3.33
C ALA A 81 -7.39 -7.86 2.13
N ASN A 82 -6.84 -8.15 0.94
CA ASN A 82 -7.07 -7.37 -0.27
C ASN A 82 -8.01 -8.04 -1.27
N THR A 83 -8.28 -9.34 -1.12
CA THR A 83 -9.27 -10.06 -1.91
C THR A 83 -10.64 -9.40 -1.77
N GLY A 84 -11.35 -9.21 -2.87
CA GLY A 84 -12.69 -8.59 -2.91
C GLY A 84 -12.72 -7.06 -2.85
N LYS A 85 -11.59 -6.38 -2.58
CA LYS A 85 -11.54 -4.90 -2.59
C LYS A 85 -11.55 -4.36 -4.03
N THR A 86 -12.61 -3.66 -4.40
CA THR A 86 -12.68 -2.93 -5.68
C THR A 86 -11.95 -1.59 -5.59
N ARG A 87 -11.27 -1.20 -6.66
CA ARG A 87 -10.72 0.15 -6.80
C ARG A 87 -11.85 1.15 -7.12
N SER A 88 -11.70 2.40 -6.69
CA SER A 88 -12.64 3.47 -7.05
C SER A 88 -12.72 3.67 -8.57
N THR A 89 -13.85 4.22 -9.03
CA THR A 89 -14.09 4.55 -10.45
C THR A 89 -13.00 5.47 -11.00
N GLU A 90 -12.67 6.53 -10.26
CA GLU A 90 -11.60 7.48 -10.64
C GLU A 90 -10.24 6.79 -10.80
N THR A 91 -9.90 5.88 -9.89
CA THR A 91 -8.62 5.17 -9.95
C THR A 91 -8.58 4.19 -11.13
N ARG A 92 -9.70 3.50 -11.41
CA ARG A 92 -9.83 2.64 -12.60
C ARG A 92 -9.69 3.44 -13.89
N GLN A 93 -10.25 4.64 -13.96
CA GLN A 93 -10.13 5.51 -15.12
C GLN A 93 -8.69 5.97 -15.34
N LYS A 94 -7.98 6.39 -14.27
CA LYS A 94 -6.56 6.77 -14.35
C LYS A 94 -5.68 5.62 -14.86
N ILE A 95 -5.89 4.41 -14.33
CA ILE A 95 -5.17 3.21 -14.80
C ILE A 95 -5.49 2.92 -16.27
N SER A 96 -6.77 3.01 -16.65
CA SER A 96 -7.19 2.78 -18.04
C SER A 96 -6.57 3.81 -19.00
N ALA A 97 -6.53 5.08 -18.63
CA ALA A 97 -5.91 6.14 -19.44
C ALA A 97 -4.40 5.92 -19.61
N ALA A 98 -3.71 5.51 -18.56
CA ALA A 98 -2.27 5.21 -18.60
C ALA A 98 -1.93 3.99 -19.46
N MET A 99 -2.88 3.09 -19.73
CA MET A 99 -2.68 1.84 -20.48
C MET A 99 -3.32 1.84 -21.87
N LYS A 100 -3.68 3.01 -22.39
CA LYS A 100 -4.28 3.16 -23.73
C LYS A 100 -3.26 3.66 -24.76
N ASN A 101 -3.47 3.23 -26.01
CA ASN A 101 -2.73 3.70 -27.18
C ASN A 101 -1.20 3.61 -26.98
N GLU A 102 -0.48 4.67 -27.36
CA GLU A 102 0.98 4.79 -27.30
C GLU A 102 1.58 4.61 -25.90
N ASN A 103 0.79 4.86 -24.85
CA ASN A 103 1.25 4.66 -23.47
C ASN A 103 1.30 3.18 -23.08
N HIS A 104 0.63 2.30 -23.82
CA HIS A 104 0.63 0.88 -23.52
C HIS A 104 2.03 0.28 -23.77
N PRO A 105 2.63 -0.50 -22.84
CA PRO A 105 3.98 -1.05 -23.00
C PRO A 105 4.20 -1.97 -24.22
N MET A 106 3.11 -2.44 -24.82
CA MET A 106 3.10 -3.26 -26.04
C MET A 106 2.68 -2.49 -27.29
N TYR A 107 2.46 -1.17 -27.21
CA TYR A 107 2.17 -0.37 -28.40
C TYR A 107 3.33 -0.45 -29.40
N GLY A 108 3.01 -0.66 -30.68
CA GLY A 108 4.00 -0.81 -31.75
C GLY A 108 4.78 -2.14 -31.78
N LYS A 109 4.61 -3.03 -30.78
CA LYS A 109 5.26 -4.34 -30.77
C LYS A 109 4.43 -5.36 -31.55
N THR A 110 5.04 -5.98 -32.55
CA THR A 110 4.45 -7.12 -33.27
C THR A 110 4.81 -8.43 -32.57
N LEU A 111 3.88 -9.38 -32.61
CA LEU A 111 4.14 -10.74 -32.15
C LEU A 111 5.12 -11.42 -33.10
N THR A 112 6.06 -12.19 -32.54
CA THR A 112 6.95 -13.07 -33.31
C THR A 112 6.12 -14.17 -33.99
N ASP A 113 6.62 -14.68 -35.11
CA ASP A 113 5.93 -15.73 -35.86
C ASP A 113 5.72 -17.00 -35.03
N GLU A 114 6.69 -17.38 -34.19
CA GLU A 114 6.53 -18.49 -33.24
C GLU A 114 5.39 -18.25 -32.23
N THR A 115 5.23 -17.01 -31.75
CA THR A 115 4.16 -16.67 -30.80
C THR A 115 2.80 -16.64 -31.51
N ARG A 116 2.78 -16.15 -32.76
CA ARG A 116 1.60 -16.15 -33.63
C ARG A 116 1.13 -17.57 -33.94
N GLU A 117 2.06 -18.48 -34.23
CA GLU A 117 1.78 -19.88 -34.49
C GLU A 117 1.25 -20.58 -33.24
N LYS A 118 1.87 -20.37 -32.07
CA LYS A 118 1.35 -20.88 -30.78
C LYS A 118 -0.06 -20.39 -30.47
N LEU A 119 -0.34 -19.11 -30.72
CA LEU A 119 -1.68 -18.53 -30.57
C LEU A 119 -2.67 -19.11 -31.59
N SER A 120 -2.22 -19.36 -32.83
CA SER A 120 -3.02 -20.01 -33.86
C SER A 120 -3.43 -21.42 -33.44
N ILE A 121 -2.46 -22.23 -33.00
CA ILE A 121 -2.66 -23.60 -32.50
C ILE A 121 -3.61 -23.61 -31.29
N ALA A 122 -3.46 -22.65 -30.36
CA ALA A 122 -4.34 -22.55 -29.20
C ALA A 122 -5.79 -22.14 -29.55
N LYS A 123 -5.97 -21.39 -30.65
CA LYS A 123 -7.29 -20.99 -31.17
C LYS A 123 -7.92 -22.05 -32.08
N MET A 124 -7.16 -23.03 -32.56
CA MET A 124 -7.71 -24.14 -33.33
C MET A 124 -8.72 -24.93 -32.49
N ARG A 125 -9.85 -25.23 -33.13
CA ARG A 125 -11.09 -25.75 -32.54
C ARG A 125 -10.91 -26.92 -31.56
N GLU A 126 -9.97 -27.80 -31.86
CA GLU A 126 -9.77 -29.07 -31.13
C GLU A 126 -9.01 -28.92 -29.80
N LYS A 127 -8.26 -27.81 -29.62
CA LYS A 127 -7.51 -27.51 -28.38
C LYS A 127 -8.12 -26.38 -27.55
N ASN A 128 -9.20 -25.77 -28.01
CA ASN A 128 -9.88 -24.69 -27.30
C ASN A 128 -10.87 -25.27 -26.26
N PRO A 129 -10.68 -25.05 -24.95
CA PRO A 129 -11.54 -25.60 -23.91
C PRO A 129 -12.99 -25.08 -23.93
N MET A 130 -13.30 -24.07 -24.76
CA MET A 130 -14.67 -23.56 -24.96
C MET A 130 -15.44 -24.27 -26.08
N TYR A 131 -14.80 -25.18 -26.82
CA TYR A 131 -15.43 -25.93 -27.91
C TYR A 131 -16.43 -26.95 -27.34
N GLY A 132 -17.73 -26.74 -27.59
CA GLY A 132 -18.81 -27.61 -27.09
C GLY A 132 -19.69 -27.02 -25.97
N ASN A 133 -19.43 -25.80 -25.49
CA ASN A 133 -20.29 -25.14 -24.51
C ASN A 133 -21.54 -24.52 -25.18
N SER A 134 -22.74 -24.86 -24.70
CA SER A 134 -24.06 -24.51 -25.27
C SER A 134 -24.35 -23.00 -25.40
N ARG A 135 -23.54 -22.14 -24.73
CA ARG A 135 -23.63 -20.68 -24.83
C ARG A 135 -23.19 -20.10 -26.18
N ALA A 136 -22.55 -20.91 -27.04
CA ALA A 136 -22.12 -20.50 -28.38
C ALA A 136 -23.23 -20.63 -29.46
N SER A 137 -24.30 -21.37 -29.19
CA SER A 137 -25.34 -21.66 -30.19
C SER A 137 -26.27 -20.48 -30.49
N SER A 138 -26.27 -19.44 -29.65
CA SER A 138 -27.15 -18.26 -29.80
C SER A 138 -26.67 -17.22 -30.83
N TRP A 139 -25.43 -17.30 -31.33
CA TRP A 139 -24.89 -16.31 -32.27
C TRP A 139 -25.15 -16.65 -33.75
N ARG A 140 -25.87 -17.74 -34.04
CA ARG A 140 -26.18 -18.21 -35.41
C ARG A 140 -27.64 -17.96 -35.79
N SER A 141 -28.12 -16.73 -35.68
CA SER A 141 -29.44 -16.34 -36.19
C SER A 141 -29.45 -14.92 -36.76
N TRP A 142 -28.48 -14.63 -37.63
CA TRP A 142 -28.58 -13.54 -38.61
C TRP A 142 -27.88 -14.05 -39.87
N ASP A 143 -28.63 -14.80 -40.67
CA ASP A 143 -28.52 -14.90 -42.13
C ASP A 143 -29.54 -15.93 -42.63
N SER A 144 -30.74 -15.45 -42.94
CA SER A 144 -31.59 -15.80 -44.08
C SER A 144 -32.80 -14.87 -44.10
#